data_AF-A0A2E9FIY4-F1
#
_entry.id   AF-A0A2E9FIY4-F1
#
_cell.length_a   1.000
_cell.length_b   1.000
_cell.length_c   1.000
_cell.angle_alpha   90.00
_cell.angle_beta   90.00
_cell.angle_gamma   90.00
#
_symmetry.space_group_name_H-M   'P 1'
#
loop_
_entity.id
_entity.type
_entity.pdbx_description
1 polymer ?
#
loop_
_entity_poly.entity_id
_entity_poly.type
_entity_poly.pdbx_seq_one_letter_code
_entity_poly.pdbx_strand_id
1 'polypeptide(L)' 'MILIDGCHSLKLECALRDLGFIDMEWRTVAHAGIFFVQPVGMPNDPEGDLLGFTITYESRVIKLQNTAKKALDTALRWSG' A
#
# COMPACT_ATOMS: atom_id res chain seq x y z
N MET A 1 -12.06 8.17 -3.96
CA MET A 1 -11.70 7.57 -2.66
C MET A 1 -10.66 8.47 -2.06
N ILE A 2 -10.77 8.74 -0.76
CA ILE A 2 -9.76 9.54 -0.05
C ILE A 2 -8.61 8.65 0.43
N LEU A 3 -7.49 9.26 0.81
CA LEU A 3 -6.26 8.56 1.12
C LEU A 3 -6.41 7.61 2.31
N ILE A 4 -7.22 7.97 3.31
CA ILE A 4 -7.54 7.08 4.43
C ILE A 4 -8.32 5.83 4.00
N ASP A 5 -9.19 5.92 2.98
CA ASP A 5 -9.86 4.74 2.42
C ASP A 5 -8.84 3.79 1.78
N GLY A 6 -7.79 4.35 1.16
CA GLY A 6 -6.66 3.58 0.64
C GLY A 6 -5.92 2.82 1.74
N CYS A 7 -5.71 3.47 2.89
CA CYS A 7 -5.11 2.82 4.07
C CYS A 7 -5.98 1.66 4.58
N HIS A 8 -7.29 1.89 4.74
CA HIS A 8 -8.23 0.84 5.14
C HIS A 8 -8.29 -0.32 4.13
N SER A 9 -8.31 -0.01 2.83
CA SER A 9 -8.27 -1.02 1.76
C SER A 9 -6.99 -1.87 1.85
N LEU A 10 -5.84 -1.25 2.12
CA LEU A 10 -4.59 -1.98 2.29
C LEU A 10 -4.61 -2.89 3.51
N LYS A 11 -5.09 -2.41 4.66
CA LYS A 11 -5.23 -3.23 5.89
C LYS A 11 -6.09 -4.46 5.64
N LEU A 12 -7.24 -4.29 4.99
CA LEU A 12 -8.14 -5.38 4.65
C LEU A 12 -7.45 -6.43 3.76
N GLU A 13 -6.79 -6.00 2.69
CA GLU A 13 -6.11 -6.93 1.77
C GLU A 13 -4.93 -7.66 2.43
N CYS A 14 -4.26 -7.02 3.40
CA CYS A 14 -3.24 -7.67 4.22
C CYS A 14 -3.84 -8.73 5.13
N ALA A 15 -4.93 -8.42 5.84
CA ALA A 15 -5.62 -9.38 6.70
C ALA A 15 -6.13 -10.60 5.91
N LEU A 16 -6.62 -10.41 4.68
CA LEU A 16 -7.07 -11.49 3.80
C LEU A 16 -5.94 -12.42 3.32
N ARG A 17 -4.67 -12.00 3.41
CA ARG A 17 -3.49 -12.74 2.94
C ARG A 17 -2.51 -13.10 4.07
N ASP A 18 -2.89 -12.83 5.31
CA ASP A 18 -2.01 -12.99 6.48
C ASP A 18 -0.67 -12.24 6.34
N LEU A 19 -0.73 -11.01 5.80
CA LEU A 19 0.43 -10.13 5.66
C LEU A 19 0.54 -9.14 6.81
N GLY A 20 1.77 -8.90 7.25
CA GLY A 20 2.08 -7.86 8.22
C GLY A 20 1.97 -6.45 7.62
N PHE A 21 1.44 -5.51 8.41
CA PHE A 21 1.45 -4.08 8.10
C PHE A 21 1.73 -3.27 9.37
N ILE A 22 2.23 -2.06 9.18
CA ILE A 22 2.45 -1.07 10.23
C ILE A 22 1.50 0.09 9.98
N ASP A 23 0.86 0.54 11.06
CA ASP A 23 0.01 1.71 11.07
C ASP A 23 0.72 2.84 11.81
N MET A 24 0.91 3.98 11.14
CA MET A 24 1.58 5.17 11.66
C MET A 24 0.59 6.32 11.59
N GLU A 25 -0.06 6.61 12.71
CA GLU A 25 -1.20 7.53 12.81
C GLU A 25 -2.34 7.12 11.88
N TRP A 26 -2.35 7.67 10.66
CA TRP A 26 -3.35 7.41 9.63
C TRP A 26 -2.75 6.71 8.40
N ARG A 27 -1.41 6.58 8.31
CA ARG A 27 -0.72 5.94 7.18
C ARG A 27 -0.47 4.48 7.43
N THR A 28 -0.76 3.67 6.42
CA THR A 28 -0.50 2.23 6.46
C THR A 28 0.59 1.84 5.48
N VAL A 29 1.56 1.07 5.96
CA VAL A 29 2.60 0.45 5.13
C VAL A 29 2.56 -1.06 5.32
N ALA A 30 2.35 -1.80 4.24
CA ALA A 30 2.30 -3.25 4.23
C ALA A 30 3.62 -3.85 3.77
N HIS A 31 4.00 -4.97 4.39
CA HIS A 31 5.16 -5.77 4.00
C HIS A 31 4.70 -6.94 3.11
N ALA A 32 5.25 -7.04 1.90
CA ALA A 32 4.94 -8.10 0.94
C ALA A 32 6.24 -8.67 0.36
N GLY A 33 6.75 -9.76 0.95
CA GLY A 33 8.01 -10.38 0.56
C GLY A 33 9.21 -9.50 0.90
N ILE A 34 9.84 -8.90 -0.11
CA ILE A 34 10.95 -7.93 0.04
C ILE A 34 10.52 -6.49 -0.27
N PHE A 35 9.22 -6.28 -0.52
CA PHE A 35 8.66 -5.00 -0.96
C PHE A 35 7.77 -4.38 0.11
N PHE A 36 7.65 -3.06 0.05
CA PHE A 36 6.69 -2.29 0.84
C PHE A 36 5.60 -1.73 -0.05
N VAL A 37 4.35 -1.86 0.37
CA VAL A 37 3.18 -1.28 -0.29
C VAL A 37 2.58 -0.22 0.62
N GLN A 38 2.28 0.96 0.07
CA GLN A 38 1.59 2.02 0.80
C GLN A 38 0.70 2.82 -0.15
N PRO A 39 -0.44 3.34 0.32
CA PRO A 39 -1.25 4.26 -0.45
C PRO A 39 -0.54 5.62 -0.55
N VAL A 40 -0.75 6.33 -1.65
CA VAL A 40 -0.25 7.67 -1.89
C VAL A 40 -1.38 8.57 -2.33
N GLY A 41 -1.39 9.81 -1.85
CA GLY A 41 -2.43 10.77 -2.14
C GLY A 41 -1.93 12.20 -2.23
N MET A 42 -2.80 13.08 -2.72
CA MET A 42 -2.54 14.50 -2.85
C MET A 42 -3.80 15.30 -2.49
N PRO A 43 -3.75 16.19 -1.48
CA PRO A 43 -2.65 16.38 -0.52
C PRO A 43 -2.32 15.12 0.31
N ASN A 44 -1.16 15.12 0.97
CA ASN A 44 -0.66 13.95 1.69
C ASN A 44 -1.17 13.92 3.15
N ASP A 45 -2.49 13.84 3.26
CA ASP A 45 -3.26 13.81 4.51
C ASP A 45 -4.48 12.85 4.36
N PRO A 46 -5.18 12.50 5.45
CA PRO A 46 -6.27 11.51 5.41
C PRO A 46 -7.39 11.83 4.40
N GLU A 47 -7.69 13.11 4.19
CA GLU A 47 -8.80 13.60 3.38
C GLU A 47 -8.40 13.86 1.92
N GLY A 48 -7.10 13.85 1.62
CA GLY A 48 -6.59 14.01 0.26
C GLY A 48 -7.02 12.90 -0.69
N ASP A 49 -6.95 13.19 -1.99
CA ASP A 49 -7.35 12.23 -3.02
C ASP A 49 -6.37 11.06 -3.08
N LEU A 50 -6.89 9.83 -3.10
CA LEU A 50 -6.07 8.64 -3.31
C LEU A 50 -5.61 8.58 -4.77
N LEU A 51 -4.29 8.70 -4.99
CA LEU A 51 -3.67 8.58 -6.31
C LEU A 51 -3.33 7.12 -6.66
N GLY A 52 -3.11 6.26 -5.67
CA GLY A 52 -2.85 4.84 -5.87
C GLY A 52 -2.00 4.24 -4.77
N PHE A 53 -1.29 3.16 -5.10
CA PHE A 53 -0.48 2.37 -4.17
C PHE A 53 0.92 2.19 -4.73
N THR A 54 1.93 2.71 -4.04
CA THR A 54 3.33 2.55 -4.44
C THR A 54 3.89 1.22 -3.93
N ILE A 55 4.67 0.56 -4.77
CA ILE A 55 5.53 -0.57 -4.40
C ILE A 55 6.96 -0.03 -4.30
N THR A 56 7.60 -0.25 -3.15
CA THR A 56 8.94 0.26 -2.84
C THR A 56 9.90 -0.91 -2.58
N TYR A 57 11.12 -0.80 -3.10
CA TYR A 57 12.24 -1.69 -2.83
C TYR A 57 13.46 -0.84 -2.47
N GLU A 58 14.16 -1.14 -1.37
CA GLU A 58 15.34 -0.37 -0.90
C GLU A 58 15.13 1.16 -0.94
N SER A 59 13.99 1.64 -0.44
CA SER A 59 13.58 3.07 -0.43
C SER A 59 13.28 3.70 -1.80
N ARG A 60 13.28 2.94 -2.90
CA ARG A 60 12.91 3.42 -4.23
C ARG A 60 11.52 2.95 -4.63
N VAL A 61 10.67 3.89 -5.08
CA VAL A 61 9.39 3.55 -5.70
C VAL A 61 9.67 2.92 -7.06
N ILE A 62 9.31 1.65 -7.21
CA ILE A 62 9.52 0.88 -8.45
C ILE A 62 8.24 0.73 -9.27
N LYS A 63 7.07 0.90 -8.64
CA LYS A 63 5.78 0.79 -9.32
C LYS A 63 4.68 1.56 -8.60
N LEU A 64 3.72 2.06 -9.36
CA LEU A 64 2.42 2.55 -8.86
C LEU A 64 1.32 1.63 -9.41
N GLN A 65 0.36 1.28 -8.56
CA GLN A 65 -0.81 0.48 -8.91
C GLN A 65 -2.10 1.17 -8.44
N ASN A 66 -3.21 0.87 -9.12
CA ASN A 66 -4.47 1.56 -8.88
C ASN A 66 -5.26 1.00 -7.68
N THR A 67 -4.91 -0.20 -7.19
CA THR A 67 -5.59 -0.84 -6.05
C THR A 67 -4.60 -1.55 -5.12
N ALA A 68 -4.94 -1.65 -3.83
CA ALA A 68 -4.16 -2.37 -2.83
C ALA A 68 -3.93 -3.83 -3.24
N LYS A 69 -5.01 -4.51 -3.69
CA LYS A 69 -4.95 -5.86 -4.24
C LYS A 69 -3.89 -6.01 -5.32
N LYS A 70 -3.95 -5.19 -6.38
CA LYS A 70 -3.00 -5.27 -7.49
C LYS A 70 -1.57 -4.99 -7.05
N ALA A 71 -1.39 -4.05 -6.11
CA ALA A 71 -0.07 -3.73 -5.56
C ALA A 71 0.53 -4.94 -4.80
N LEU A 72 -0.23 -5.53 -3.88
CA LEU A 72 0.20 -6.69 -3.10
C LEU A 72 0.41 -7.92 -4.00
N ASP A 73 -0.52 -8.23 -4.90
CA ASP A 73 -0.39 -9.36 -5.82
C ASP A 73 0.85 -9.20 -6.72
N THR A 74 1.16 -7.97 -7.17
CA THR A 74 2.37 -7.68 -7.94
C THR A 74 3.63 -7.88 -7.09
N ALA A 75 3.66 -7.33 -5.88
CA ALA A 75 4.79 -7.42 -4.96
C ALA A 75 5.11 -8.88 -4.60
N LEU A 76 4.09 -9.65 -4.22
CA LEU A 76 4.24 -11.07 -3.88
C LEU A 76 4.72 -11.89 -5.07
N ARG A 77 4.16 -11.65 -6.27
CA ARG A 77 4.61 -12.33 -7.49
C ARG A 77 6.08 -12.07 -7.81
N TRP A 78 6.61 -10.90 -7.46
CA TRP A 78 8.02 -10.57 -7.67
C TRP A 78 8.94 -11.13 -6.57
N SER A 79 8.42 -11.44 -5.39
CA SER A 79 9.21 -11.96 -4.27
C SER A 79 9.41 -13.49 -4.27
N GLY A 80 8.65 -14.23 -5.08
CA GLY A 80 8.73 -15.70 -5.17
C GLY A 80 7.41 -16.37 -4.84
#